data_AF-A0ABD0P4E7-F1
#
_entry.id   AF-A0ABD0P4E7-F1
#
_cell.length_a   1.000
_cell.length_b   1.000
_cell.length_c   1.000
_cell.angle_alpha   90.00
_cell.angle_beta   90.00
_cell.angle_gamma   90.00
#
_symmetry.space_group_name_H-M   'P 1'
#
loop_
_entity.id
_entity.type
_entity.pdbx_description
1 polymer ?
#
loop_
_entity_poly.entity_id
_entity_poly.type
_entity_poly.pdbx_seq_one_letter_code
_entity_poly.pdbx_strand_id
1 'polypeptide(L)'
;TKMTLTSPTIVARTPKRKMPVATCMSANGKPPSVIKWDTTLKGEATFQETRNPNGTVTVRSNYIVLPSRETHRQKLTCIVTYRAERFTDS
;
A
#
# COMPACT_ATOMS: atom_id res chain seq x y z
N THR A 1 1.75 35.31 46.90
CA THR A 1 2.73 34.51 46.14
C THR A 1 1.98 33.54 45.24
N LYS A 2 1.84 33.84 43.94
CA LYS A 2 1.19 32.92 42.98
C LYS A 2 2.26 32.00 42.38
N MET A 3 2.20 30.70 42.66
CA MET A 3 3.05 29.72 41.99
C MET A 3 2.42 29.33 40.66
N THR A 4 3.05 29.68 39.55
CA THR A 4 2.70 29.19 38.21
C THR A 4 3.43 27.87 37.97
N LEU A 5 2.69 26.77 37.85
CA LEU A 5 3.22 25.49 37.39
C LEU A 5 3.64 25.63 35.91
N THR A 6 4.94 25.75 35.65
CA THR A 6 5.51 25.67 34.29
C THR A 6 6.12 24.28 34.09
N SER A 7 5.30 23.23 34.13
CA SER A 7 5.73 21.93 33.60
C SER A 7 5.43 21.92 32.10
N PRO A 8 6.46 21.89 31.22
CA PRO A 8 6.22 21.74 29.79
C PRO A 8 5.61 20.37 29.53
N THR A 9 4.47 20.33 28.85
CA THR A 9 3.85 19.09 28.41
C THR A 9 4.76 18.43 27.37
N ILE A 10 5.39 17.31 27.71
CA ILE A 10 6.16 16.50 26.76
C ILE A 10 5.15 15.79 25.86
N VAL A 11 4.92 16.34 24.67
CA VAL A 11 4.07 15.70 23.66
C VAL A 11 4.93 14.78 22.81
N ALA A 12 4.80 13.46 23.00
CA ALA A 12 5.38 12.49 22.08
C ALA A 12 4.72 12.64 20.69
N ARG A 13 5.39 13.30 19.76
CA ARG A 13 4.93 13.39 18.36
C ARG A 13 5.40 12.15 17.62
N THR A 14 4.50 11.21 17.37
CA THR A 14 4.77 10.14 16.40
C THR A 14 4.91 10.76 15.00
N PRO A 15 6.00 10.49 14.27
CA PRO A 15 6.16 11.02 12.92
C PRO A 15 5.04 10.51 12.01
N LYS A 16 4.24 11.46 11.49
CA LYS A 16 3.18 11.18 10.51
C LYS A 16 3.80 11.01 9.12
N ARG A 17 4.43 9.87 8.87
CA ARG A 17 5.03 9.55 7.56
C ARG A 17 4.26 8.44 6.86
N LYS A 18 3.96 8.63 5.58
CA LYS A 18 3.45 7.57 4.70
C LYS A 18 4.49 6.45 4.60
N MET A 19 4.05 5.19 4.68
CA MET A 19 4.92 4.03 4.56
C MET A 19 4.21 2.86 3.89
N PRO A 20 4.95 1.98 3.17
CA PRO A 20 4.37 0.75 2.64
C PRO A 20 4.00 -0.19 3.79
N VAL A 21 2.75 -0.65 3.81
CA VAL A 21 2.24 -1.60 4.81
C VAL A 21 2.00 -3.00 4.24
N ALA A 22 1.90 -3.11 2.91
CA ALA A 22 1.86 -4.39 2.22
C ALA A 22 2.51 -4.28 0.84
N THR A 23 3.01 -5.42 0.37
CA THR A 23 3.59 -5.57 -0.96
C THR A 23 3.00 -6.81 -1.60
N CYS A 24 2.39 -6.64 -2.77
CA CYS A 24 1.89 -7.72 -3.59
C CYS A 24 2.81 -7.91 -4.80
N MET A 25 3.15 -9.16 -5.10
CA MET A 25 4.02 -9.49 -6.23
C MET A 25 3.45 -10.68 -6.99
N SER A 26 3.21 -10.49 -8.29
CA SER A 26 2.92 -11.55 -9.24
C SER A 26 4.15 -11.78 -10.10
N ALA A 27 4.92 -12.81 -9.77
CA ALA A 27 6.18 -13.10 -10.45
C ALA A 27 6.00 -13.94 -11.72
N ASN A 28 6.85 -13.69 -12.71
CA ASN A 28 7.03 -14.53 -13.89
C ASN A 28 5.75 -14.81 -14.70
N GLY A 29 4.83 -13.86 -14.77
CA GLY A 29 3.61 -13.97 -15.56
C GLY A 29 3.87 -13.79 -17.07
N LYS A 30 3.23 -14.62 -17.90
CA LYS A 30 3.20 -14.45 -19.36
C LYS A 30 1.82 -14.85 -19.88
N PRO A 31 0.91 -13.92 -20.26
CA PRO A 31 1.07 -12.46 -20.27
C PRO A 31 1.17 -11.84 -18.86
N PRO A 32 1.53 -10.55 -18.73
CA PRO A 32 1.53 -9.86 -17.44
C PRO A 32 0.16 -9.97 -16.75
N SER A 33 0.16 -10.10 -15.43
CA SER A 33 -1.07 -10.05 -14.62
C SER A 33 -1.40 -8.61 -14.23
N VAL A 34 -2.65 -8.37 -13.83
CA VAL A 34 -3.11 -7.09 -13.29
C VAL A 34 -3.29 -7.24 -11.78
N ILE A 35 -2.68 -6.34 -11.01
CA ILE A 35 -2.85 -6.27 -9.55
C ILE A 35 -3.89 -5.19 -9.23
N LYS A 36 -4.84 -5.50 -8.35
CA LYS A 36 -5.76 -4.55 -7.72
C LYS A 36 -5.76 -4.75 -6.21
N TRP A 37 -6.16 -3.73 -5.46
CA TRP A 37 -6.30 -3.80 -4.01
C TRP A 37 -7.77 -3.66 -3.64
N ASP A 38 -8.26 -4.58 -2.81
CA ASP A 38 -9.58 -4.50 -2.19
C ASP A 38 -9.39 -4.18 -0.70
N THR A 39 -9.80 -2.98 -0.32
CA THR A 39 -9.65 -2.45 1.04
C THR A 39 -10.52 -1.21 1.25
N THR A 40 -10.87 -0.95 2.50
CA THR A 40 -11.50 0.29 2.96
C THR A 40 -10.47 1.32 3.47
N LEU A 41 -9.19 0.95 3.48
CA LEU A 41 -8.11 1.83 3.90
C LEU A 41 -7.95 3.02 2.94
N LYS A 42 -7.63 4.18 3.51
CA LYS A 42 -7.28 5.38 2.73
C LYS A 42 -5.76 5.39 2.49
N GLY A 43 -5.34 4.66 1.46
CA GLY A 43 -3.95 4.55 1.04
C GLY A 43 -3.75 4.81 -0.45
N GLU A 44 -2.50 4.67 -0.88
CA GLU A 44 -2.05 4.82 -2.26
C GLU A 44 -1.36 3.51 -2.69
N ALA A 45 -1.73 2.98 -3.86
CA ALA A 45 -1.07 1.81 -4.44
C ALA A 45 -0.03 2.24 -5.48
N THR A 46 1.16 1.64 -5.45
CA THR A 46 2.15 1.79 -6.52
C THR A 46 2.07 0.62 -7.49
N PHE A 47 2.56 0.78 -8.71
CA PHE A 47 2.64 -0.31 -9.68
C PHE A 47 3.98 -0.27 -10.39
N GLN A 48 4.67 -1.41 -10.41
CA GLN A 48 5.94 -1.59 -11.07
C GLN A 48 5.93 -2.91 -11.84
N GLU A 49 6.28 -2.86 -13.12
CA GLU A 49 6.47 -4.04 -13.95
C GLU A 49 7.95 -4.23 -14.26
N THR A 50 8.40 -5.48 -14.23
CA THR A 50 9.77 -5.86 -14.58
C THR A 50 9.72 -6.97 -15.62
N ARG A 51 10.31 -6.71 -16.79
CA ARG A 51 10.46 -7.73 -17.84
C ARG A 51 11.71 -8.56 -17.55
N ASN A 52 11.52 -9.88 -17.45
CA ASN A 52 12.59 -10.81 -17.16
C ASN A 52 13.28 -11.28 -18.46
N PRO A 53 14.56 -11.70 -18.42
CA PRO A 53 15.27 -12.19 -19.61
C PRO A 53 14.61 -13.40 -20.28
N ASN A 54 13.87 -14.22 -19.53
CA ASN A 54 13.10 -15.36 -20.05
C ASN A 54 11.78 -14.95 -20.75
N GLY A 55 11.53 -13.66 -20.95
CA GLY A 55 10.34 -13.13 -21.61
C GLY A 55 9.07 -13.15 -20.75
N THR A 56 9.17 -13.46 -19.46
CA THR A 56 8.06 -13.29 -18.50
C THR A 56 8.08 -11.89 -17.89
N VAL A 57 6.99 -11.50 -17.23
CA VAL A 57 6.86 -10.20 -16.55
C VAL A 57 6.49 -10.43 -15.08
N THR A 58 7.23 -9.77 -14.20
CA THR A 58 6.93 -9.68 -12.78
C THR A 58 6.28 -8.35 -12.48
N VAL A 59 5.06 -8.37 -11.93
CA VAL A 59 4.33 -7.16 -11.52
C VAL A 59 4.37 -7.06 -10.00
N ARG A 60 4.71 -5.88 -9.48
CA ARG A 60 4.81 -5.58 -8.05
C ARG A 60 3.99 -4.33 -7.73
N SER A 61 3.27 -4.37 -6.63
CA SER A 61 2.49 -3.24 -6.12
C SER A 61 2.69 -3.10 -4.62
N ASN A 62 3.02 -1.90 -4.15
CA ASN A 62 3.08 -1.60 -2.72
C ASN A 62 1.85 -0.79 -2.33
N TYR A 63 1.24 -1.09 -1.19
CA TYR A 63 0.16 -0.29 -0.62
C TYR A 63 0.71 0.60 0.49
N ILE A 64 0.65 1.91 0.30
CA ILE A 64 1.25 2.93 1.14
C ILE A 64 0.15 3.66 1.90
N VAL A 65 0.26 3.70 3.23
CA VAL A 65 -0.70 4.41 4.08
C VAL A 65 0.02 5.32 5.06
N LEU A 66 -0.69 6.30 5.59
CA LEU A 66 -0.29 6.98 6.82
C LEU A 66 -0.88 6.20 8.00
N PRO A 67 -0.07 5.53 8.84
CA PRO A 67 -0.61 4.76 9.95
C PRO A 67 -1.39 5.63 10.94
N SER A 68 -2.57 5.15 11.33
CA SER A 68 -3.46 5.79 12.30
C SER A 68 -4.24 4.75 13.09
N ARG A 69 -4.99 5.19 14.10
CA ARG A 69 -5.87 4.30 14.88
C ARG A 69 -6.91 3.62 14.00
N GLU A 70 -7.43 4.34 13.00
CA GLU A 70 -8.45 3.84 12.06
C GLU A 70 -7.89 2.78 11.10
N THR A 71 -6.57 2.78 10.85
CA THR A 71 -5.92 1.79 9.97
C THR A 71 -5.63 0.46 10.68
N HIS A 72 -5.68 0.45 12.01
CA HIS A 72 -5.34 -0.74 12.81
C HIS A 72 -6.41 -1.84 12.66
N ARG A 73 -5.96 -3.08 12.46
CA ARG A 73 -6.81 -4.29 12.25
C ARG A 73 -7.73 -4.23 11.03
N GLN A 74 -7.49 -3.30 10.11
CA GLN A 74 -8.23 -3.24 8.87
C GLN A 74 -7.72 -4.26 7.86
N LYS A 75 -8.64 -4.81 7.06
CA LYS A 75 -8.32 -5.78 6.02
C LYS A 75 -7.77 -5.09 4.77
N LEU A 76 -6.72 -5.68 4.21
CA LEU A 76 -6.10 -5.27 2.96
C LEU A 76 -5.86 -6.51 2.11
N THR A 77 -6.57 -6.61 0.98
CA THR A 77 -6.51 -7.79 0.11
C THR A 77 -5.89 -7.41 -1.23
N CYS A 78 -4.88 -8.17 -1.67
CA CYS A 78 -4.38 -8.08 -3.03
C CYS A 78 -5.16 -9.03 -3.95
N ILE A 79 -5.70 -8.52 -5.04
CA ILE A 79 -6.38 -9.28 -6.08
C ILE A 79 -5.48 -9.30 -7.31
N VAL A 80 -5.02 -10.48 -7.70
CA VAL A 80 -4.20 -10.69 -8.89
C VAL A 80 -5.05 -11.35 -9.96
N THR A 81 -5.21 -10.69 -11.10
CA THR A 81 -5.93 -11.23 -12.25
C THR A 81 -4.95 -11.58 -13.36
N TYR A 82 -4.85 -12.85 -13.69
CA TYR A 82 -4.01 -13.36 -14.78
C TYR A 82 -4.91 -13.76 -15.95
N ARG A 83 -4.54 -13.36 -17.17
CA ARG A 83 -5.37 -13.50 -18.39
C ARG A 83 -6.75 -12.82 -18.27
N ALA A 84 -6.78 -11.62 -17.72
CA ALA A 84 -7.88 -10.73 -18.02
C ALA A 84 -7.77 -10.34 -19.50
N GLU A 85 -8.65 -10.88 -20.35
CA GLU A 85 -9.04 -10.12 -21.53
C GLU A 85 -9.36 -8.70 -21.02
N ARG A 86 -8.72 -7.69 -21.62
CA ARG A 86 -8.97 -6.30 -21.26
C ARG A 86 -10.42 -6.03 -21.64
N PHE A 87 -11.36 -6.26 -20.72
CA PHE A 87 -12.67 -5.64 -20.78
C PHE A 87 -12.44 -4.14 -20.54
N THR A 88 -12.00 -3.46 -21.60
CA THR A 88 -12.20 -2.04 -21.75
C THR A 88 -13.69 -1.85 -21.89
N ASP A 89 -14.33 -1.38 -20.83
CA ASP A 89 -15.68 -0.85 -20.86
C ASP A 89 -15.77 0.12 -22.05
N SER A 90 -16.66 -0.18 -22.99
CA SER A 90 -16.85 0.55 -24.26
C SER A 90 -17.68 1.80 -24.05
#